data_AF-A0A507R3F5-F1
#
_entry.id   AF-A0A507R3F5-F1
#
_cell.length_a   1.000
_cell.length_b   1.000
_cell.length_c   1.000
_cell.angle_alpha   90.00
_cell.angle_beta   90.00
_cell.angle_gamma   90.00
#
_symmetry.space_group_name_H-M   'P 1'
#
loop_
_entity.id
_entity.type
_entity.pdbx_description
1 polymer ?
#
loop_
_entity_poly.entity_id
_entity_poly.type
_entity_poly.pdbx_seq_one_letter_code
_entity_poly.pdbx_strand_id
1 'polypeptide(L)'
;MLVTNDQNRAVRRTGSYTAFLNSQGRVLNDAFIYPFPKSDGNNTTSDDPGWIIEVDKTEVTSLLKHLKRHKLRAKLKLRALDDGERTVWSSWNDHSEPKWAAYNLGSGSTSSFSPSASITGCIDTRAPGFGSRLITPGSEDLRAHLPDEAQIAGSEVELDTYTIRRMLHGIAEGQREIVRESALPLECNLDMMRGVDFRKGCYVGQELTIRTHHTGVVRKRILPVQLYNDAQDVAATTDMPVYNPSSSTLPVPPSGSNISRVGGRKGRSAGKFLGGIGNIGLANCRLEMMTDINLTGDGTQYNPEHEFKLSLDAVEGESAAEVKVKAILPPWLKEYILFGGVRKSASVADNREDQRIKDFLGQLEGEVAQSRNE
;
A
#
# COMPACT_ATOMS: atom_id res chain seq x y z
N MET A 1 -11.07 -20.17 -1.39
CA MET A 1 -11.32 -18.71 -1.23
C MET A 1 -10.77 -17.96 -2.44
N LEU A 2 -11.24 -16.75 -2.75
CA LEU A 2 -10.81 -15.98 -3.95
C LEU A 2 -9.80 -14.87 -3.65
N VAL A 3 -9.54 -14.58 -2.39
CA VAL A 3 -8.73 -13.43 -1.95
C VAL A 3 -7.52 -13.87 -1.16
N THR A 4 -6.45 -13.08 -1.23
CA THR A 4 -5.14 -13.35 -0.62
C THR A 4 -5.09 -13.18 0.90
N ASN A 5 -5.97 -12.36 1.49
CA ASN A 5 -6.00 -12.09 2.93
C ASN A 5 -7.17 -12.81 3.62
N ASP A 6 -7.05 -13.15 4.90
CA ASP A 6 -8.09 -13.85 5.65
C ASP A 6 -9.08 -12.87 6.31
N GLN A 7 -10.34 -12.95 5.87
CA GLN A 7 -11.44 -12.16 6.40
C GLN A 7 -12.05 -12.76 7.67
N ASN A 8 -11.74 -14.03 7.99
CA ASN A 8 -12.43 -14.81 9.03
C ASN A 8 -11.59 -15.07 10.29
N ARG A 9 -10.32 -14.66 10.34
CA ARG A 9 -9.37 -15.01 11.41
C ARG A 9 -9.71 -14.45 12.80
N ALA A 10 -10.65 -13.52 12.85
CA ALA A 10 -11.54 -13.17 13.94
C ALA A 10 -12.75 -12.56 13.23
N VAL A 11 -13.96 -12.51 13.82
CA VAL A 11 -15.06 -11.73 13.22
C VAL A 11 -14.62 -10.26 13.21
N ARG A 12 -13.93 -9.85 12.14
CA ARG A 12 -13.33 -8.52 12.04
C ARG A 12 -14.48 -7.54 11.94
N ARG A 13 -14.53 -6.62 12.90
CA ARG A 13 -15.48 -5.49 12.89
C ARG A 13 -15.06 -4.40 11.91
N THR A 14 -13.90 -4.55 11.28
CA THR A 14 -13.29 -3.58 10.38
C THR A 14 -12.85 -4.26 9.09
N GLY A 15 -12.74 -3.46 8.03
CA GLY A 15 -12.26 -3.94 6.73
C GLY A 15 -10.78 -4.31 6.70
N SER A 16 -10.34 -4.87 5.56
CA SER A 16 -8.93 -5.21 5.33
C SER A 16 -8.53 -5.12 3.87
N TYR A 17 -7.27 -4.80 3.64
CA TYR A 17 -6.67 -4.80 2.31
C TYR A 17 -6.38 -6.23 1.82
N THR A 18 -6.59 -6.47 0.52
CA THR A 18 -6.37 -7.76 -0.13
C THR A 18 -6.22 -7.62 -1.64
N ALA A 19 -6.05 -8.73 -2.34
CA ALA A 19 -6.14 -8.77 -3.80
C ALA A 19 -6.82 -10.05 -4.29
N PHE A 20 -7.36 -9.96 -5.50
CA PHE A 20 -7.84 -11.07 -6.29
C PHE A 20 -6.73 -11.50 -7.25
N LEU A 21 -6.45 -12.80 -7.34
CA LEU A 21 -5.45 -13.34 -8.25
C LEU A 21 -6.09 -14.23 -9.32
N ASN A 22 -5.40 -14.35 -10.45
CA ASN A 22 -5.68 -15.41 -11.41
C ASN A 22 -5.05 -16.75 -10.97
N SER A 23 -5.35 -17.83 -11.68
CA SER A 23 -4.80 -19.17 -11.39
C SER A 23 -3.28 -19.26 -11.50
N GLN A 24 -2.64 -18.33 -12.21
CA GLN A 24 -1.18 -18.23 -12.35
C GLN A 24 -0.52 -17.39 -11.23
N GLY A 25 -1.29 -16.90 -10.26
CA GLY A 25 -0.80 -16.07 -9.16
C GLY A 25 -0.45 -14.64 -9.55
N ARG A 26 -1.09 -14.10 -10.59
CA ARG A 26 -0.98 -12.68 -11.00
C ARG A 26 -2.15 -11.88 -10.45
N VAL A 27 -1.89 -10.62 -10.10
CA VAL A 27 -2.92 -9.72 -9.55
C VAL A 27 -3.94 -9.39 -10.64
N LEU A 28 -5.22 -9.60 -10.32
CA LEU A 28 -6.34 -9.10 -11.11
C LEU A 28 -6.72 -7.69 -10.64
N ASN A 29 -6.95 -7.55 -9.34
CA ASN A 29 -7.35 -6.31 -8.68
C ASN A 29 -6.82 -6.31 -7.25
N ASP A 30 -6.27 -5.17 -6.82
CA ASP A 30 -6.21 -4.80 -5.41
C ASP A 30 -7.61 -4.40 -4.93
N ALA A 31 -7.90 -4.65 -3.65
CA ALA A 31 -9.21 -4.38 -3.08
C ALA A 31 -9.15 -4.18 -1.58
N PHE A 32 -10.13 -3.44 -1.05
CA PHE A 32 -10.50 -3.52 0.36
C PHE A 32 -11.81 -4.28 0.51
N ILE A 33 -11.92 -5.09 1.56
CA ILE A 33 -13.15 -5.80 1.90
C ILE A 33 -13.60 -5.36 3.29
N TYR A 34 -14.85 -4.91 3.37
CA TYR A 34 -15.47 -4.39 4.59
C TYR A 34 -16.66 -5.25 4.99
N PRO A 35 -16.88 -5.50 6.30
CA PRO A 35 -18.15 -6.05 6.75
C PRO A 35 -19.28 -5.05 6.48
N PHE A 36 -20.43 -5.55 6.03
CA PHE A 36 -21.61 -4.72 5.76
C PHE A 36 -22.21 -4.20 7.09
N PRO A 37 -22.48 -2.89 7.23
CA PRO A 37 -23.10 -2.34 8.44
C PRO A 37 -24.50 -2.91 8.67
N LYS A 38 -24.82 -3.35 9.90
CA LYS A 38 -26.14 -3.92 10.25
C LYS A 38 -27.27 -2.88 10.40
N SER A 39 -26.97 -1.58 10.26
CA SER A 39 -27.89 -0.45 10.55
C SER A 39 -28.68 0.08 9.34
N ASP A 40 -28.38 -0.37 8.11
CA ASP A 40 -29.17 0.01 6.93
C ASP A 40 -30.52 -0.71 7.00
N GLY A 41 -31.55 0.02 7.44
CA GLY A 41 -32.92 -0.41 7.74
C GLY A 41 -33.75 -0.94 6.56
N ASN A 42 -33.16 -1.75 5.68
CA ASN A 42 -33.92 -2.62 4.81
C ASN A 42 -34.12 -3.97 5.51
N ASN A 43 -35.40 -4.29 5.75
CA ASN A 43 -35.95 -5.56 6.22
C ASN A 43 -35.41 -6.77 5.45
N THR A 44 -34.15 -7.14 5.68
CA THR A 44 -33.67 -8.49 5.41
C THR A 44 -33.76 -9.23 6.73
N THR A 45 -34.80 -10.04 6.84
CA THR A 45 -35.07 -11.03 7.91
C THR A 45 -34.00 -12.13 7.97
N SER A 46 -32.77 -11.87 7.54
CA SER A 46 -31.67 -12.82 7.48
C SER A 46 -30.48 -12.20 8.18
N ASP A 47 -30.06 -12.78 9.31
CA ASP A 47 -28.78 -12.53 10.00
C ASP A 47 -27.57 -13.01 9.16
N ASP A 48 -27.71 -13.00 7.84
CA ASP A 48 -26.73 -13.47 6.88
C ASP A 48 -25.61 -12.44 6.76
N PRO A 49 -24.35 -12.84 6.88
CA PRO A 49 -23.23 -11.92 6.80
C PRO A 49 -23.07 -11.37 5.37
N GLY A 50 -22.86 -10.05 5.27
CA GLY A 50 -22.59 -9.33 4.02
C GLY A 50 -21.25 -8.62 4.03
N TRP A 51 -20.69 -8.37 2.86
CA TRP A 51 -19.44 -7.62 2.68
C TRP A 51 -19.53 -6.62 1.52
N ILE A 52 -18.84 -5.50 1.66
CA ILE A 52 -18.60 -4.51 0.62
C ILE A 52 -17.18 -4.71 0.09
N ILE A 53 -17.01 -4.69 -1.23
CA ILE A 53 -15.69 -4.78 -1.88
C ILE A 53 -15.42 -3.45 -2.58
N GLU A 54 -14.43 -2.72 -2.09
CA GLU A 54 -13.87 -1.56 -2.78
C GLU A 54 -12.84 -2.03 -3.81
N VAL A 55 -12.97 -1.52 -5.04
CA VAL A 55 -12.08 -1.80 -6.17
C VAL A 55 -12.06 -0.56 -7.08
N ASP A 56 -11.05 -0.45 -7.95
CA ASP A 56 -11.00 0.55 -9.02
C ASP A 56 -12.33 0.61 -9.79
N LYS A 57 -12.86 1.82 -9.98
CA LYS A 57 -14.16 2.07 -10.62
C LYS A 57 -14.26 1.43 -12.01
N THR A 58 -13.16 1.42 -12.75
CA THR A 58 -13.10 0.84 -14.11
C THR A 58 -13.21 -0.69 -14.11
N GLU A 59 -12.98 -1.32 -12.96
CA GLU A 59 -12.80 -2.76 -12.81
C GLU A 59 -14.00 -3.49 -12.18
N VAL A 60 -14.98 -2.74 -11.66
CA VAL A 60 -16.18 -3.27 -10.99
C VAL A 60 -16.87 -4.36 -11.83
N THR A 61 -17.12 -4.09 -13.11
CA THR A 61 -17.80 -5.04 -14.01
C THR A 61 -16.98 -6.29 -14.25
N SER A 62 -15.66 -6.15 -14.36
CA SER A 62 -14.76 -7.25 -14.65
C SER A 62 -14.59 -8.17 -13.44
N LEU A 63 -14.40 -7.58 -12.26
CA LEU A 63 -14.35 -8.31 -11.00
C LEU A 63 -15.69 -9.02 -10.72
N LEU A 64 -16.83 -8.37 -10.94
CA LEU A 64 -18.14 -8.99 -10.77
C LEU A 64 -18.33 -10.22 -11.68
N LYS A 65 -17.90 -10.15 -12.94
CA LYS A 65 -17.90 -11.30 -13.85
C LYS A 65 -17.00 -12.43 -13.33
N HIS A 66 -15.81 -12.10 -12.83
CA HIS A 66 -14.89 -13.07 -12.24
C HIS A 66 -15.51 -13.76 -11.01
N LEU A 67 -16.11 -13.02 -10.09
CA LEU A 67 -16.79 -13.55 -8.90
C LEU A 67 -17.97 -14.45 -9.29
N LYS A 68 -18.80 -14.04 -10.25
CA LYS A 68 -19.93 -14.84 -10.75
C LYS A 68 -19.48 -16.19 -11.33
N ARG A 69 -18.35 -16.23 -12.04
CA ARG A 69 -17.78 -17.48 -12.58
C ARG A 69 -17.39 -18.47 -11.48
N HIS A 70 -16.95 -17.97 -10.32
CA HIS A 70 -16.51 -18.80 -9.20
C HIS A 70 -17.62 -19.08 -8.17
N LYS A 71 -18.84 -18.57 -8.39
CA LYS A 71 -20.04 -18.86 -7.58
C LYS A 71 -20.61 -20.24 -7.93
N LEU A 72 -19.86 -21.31 -7.65
CA LEU A 72 -20.31 -22.69 -7.88
C LEU A 72 -21.24 -23.14 -6.76
N ARG A 73 -22.56 -23.08 -6.99
CA ARG A 73 -23.62 -23.49 -6.05
C ARG A 73 -23.63 -22.76 -4.69
N ALA A 74 -22.68 -21.85 -4.46
CA ALA A 74 -22.62 -21.05 -3.25
C ALA A 74 -23.87 -20.16 -3.11
N LYS A 75 -24.48 -20.18 -1.92
CA LYS A 75 -25.61 -19.33 -1.54
C LYS A 75 -25.14 -17.89 -1.28
N LEU A 76 -24.65 -17.22 -2.33
CA LEU A 76 -24.12 -15.86 -2.27
C LEU A 76 -24.86 -14.96 -3.27
N LYS A 77 -25.31 -13.78 -2.84
CA LYS A 77 -25.82 -12.74 -3.76
C LYS A 77 -24.68 -11.78 -4.09
N LEU A 78 -24.55 -11.42 -5.36
CA LEU A 78 -23.50 -10.52 -5.85
C LEU A 78 -24.16 -9.41 -6.67
N ARG A 79 -23.83 -8.17 -6.36
CA ARG A 79 -24.37 -6.96 -6.97
C ARG A 79 -23.25 -5.93 -7.08
N ALA A 80 -23.22 -5.19 -8.19
CA ALA A 80 -22.44 -3.96 -8.27
C ALA A 80 -23.28 -2.85 -7.62
N LEU A 81 -22.66 -2.04 -6.77
CA LEU A 81 -23.31 -0.86 -6.21
C LEU A 81 -23.42 0.21 -7.30
N ASP A 82 -24.54 0.94 -7.30
CA ASP A 82 -24.75 2.05 -8.22
C ASP A 82 -24.00 3.30 -7.73
N ASP A 83 -23.67 4.21 -8.65
CA ASP A 83 -23.00 5.46 -8.30
C ASP A 83 -23.84 6.24 -7.27
N GLY A 84 -23.22 6.63 -6.16
CA GLY A 84 -23.86 7.37 -5.07
C GLY A 84 -24.61 6.50 -4.04
N GLU A 85 -24.62 5.17 -4.15
CA GLU A 85 -25.14 4.32 -3.07
C GLU A 85 -24.19 4.28 -1.86
N ARG A 86 -22.89 4.37 -2.15
CA ARG A 86 -21.79 4.41 -1.19
C ARG A 86 -20.69 5.33 -1.70
N THR A 87 -20.05 6.03 -0.78
CA THR A 87 -18.84 6.82 -1.04
C THR A 87 -17.67 6.34 -0.20
N VAL A 88 -16.47 6.40 -0.79
CA VAL A 88 -15.20 5.97 -0.19
C VAL A 88 -14.41 7.22 0.21
N TRP A 89 -13.96 7.24 1.45
CA TRP A 89 -13.19 8.34 2.03
C TRP A 89 -11.87 7.81 2.60
N SER A 90 -10.85 8.66 2.54
CA SER A 90 -9.56 8.43 3.20
C SER A 90 -9.30 9.59 4.13
N SER A 91 -8.96 9.30 5.40
CA SER A 91 -8.60 10.30 6.39
C SER A 91 -7.25 9.96 7.01
N TRP A 92 -6.45 10.97 7.32
CA TRP A 92 -5.16 10.81 7.95
C TRP A 92 -4.82 12.04 8.78
N ASN A 93 -3.93 11.83 9.74
CA ASN A 93 -3.36 12.89 10.56
C ASN A 93 -1.85 12.90 10.35
N ASP A 94 -1.25 14.08 10.31
CA ASP A 94 0.20 14.22 10.33
C ASP A 94 0.69 14.08 11.78
N HIS A 95 0.77 12.85 12.26
CA HIS A 95 1.42 12.56 13.52
C HIS A 95 2.94 12.44 13.31
N SER A 96 3.72 13.04 14.22
CA SER A 96 5.19 13.08 14.17
C SER A 96 5.88 11.74 14.47
N GLU A 97 5.15 10.68 14.83
CA GLU A 97 5.74 9.39 15.21
C GLU A 97 5.35 8.22 14.29
N PRO A 98 6.32 7.39 13.85
CA PRO A 98 6.08 6.20 13.04
C PRO A 98 5.58 5.06 13.95
N LYS A 99 4.28 5.04 14.25
CA LYS A 99 3.73 4.10 15.22
C LYS A 99 3.50 2.69 14.67
N TRP A 100 4.51 1.97 14.17
CA TRP A 100 4.39 0.49 14.02
C TRP A 100 3.89 -0.17 15.30
N ALA A 101 4.26 0.38 16.47
CA ALA A 101 3.82 -0.08 17.78
C ALA A 101 2.28 -0.09 17.93
N ALA A 102 1.57 0.90 17.39
CA ALA A 102 0.11 0.95 17.45
C ALA A 102 -0.58 -0.06 16.50
N TYR A 103 0.15 -0.63 15.52
CA TYR A 103 -0.37 -1.59 14.55
C TYR A 103 -0.23 -3.07 14.98
N ASN A 104 0.60 -3.35 16.00
CA ASN A 104 0.85 -4.70 16.52
C ASN A 104 0.12 -4.97 17.84
N LEU A 105 -0.07 -3.95 18.67
CA LEU A 105 -1.14 -3.98 19.65
C LEU A 105 -2.42 -4.02 18.83
N GLY A 106 -3.12 -5.16 18.85
CA GLY A 106 -4.50 -5.24 18.43
C GLY A 106 -5.28 -4.28 19.31
N SER A 107 -5.22 -3.00 18.94
CA SER A 107 -5.58 -1.90 19.82
C SER A 107 -6.99 -2.19 20.26
N GLY A 108 -7.11 -2.51 21.55
CA GLY A 108 -8.38 -2.53 22.26
C GLY A 108 -8.98 -1.13 22.33
N SER A 109 -8.37 -0.12 21.69
CA SER A 109 -9.05 1.08 21.25
C SER A 109 -10.28 0.67 20.48
N THR A 110 -11.42 0.82 21.15
CA THR A 110 -12.74 1.03 20.58
C THR A 110 -12.62 1.35 19.11
N SER A 111 -13.04 0.43 18.25
CA SER A 111 -13.17 0.69 16.81
C SER A 111 -13.69 2.11 16.63
N SER A 112 -12.92 3.00 15.99
CA SER A 112 -13.40 4.36 15.63
C SER A 112 -14.71 4.29 14.82
N PHE A 113 -15.00 3.10 14.29
CA PHE A 113 -16.24 2.74 13.62
C PHE A 113 -17.17 2.07 14.65
N SER A 114 -18.09 2.85 15.21
CA SER A 114 -19.14 2.32 16.09
C SER A 114 -20.03 1.34 15.32
N PRO A 115 -20.35 0.15 15.87
CA PRO A 115 -21.23 -0.84 15.22
C PRO A 115 -22.68 -0.35 15.00
N SER A 116 -23.07 0.80 15.56
CA SER A 116 -24.39 1.41 15.36
C SER A 116 -24.48 2.35 14.15
N ALA A 117 -23.34 2.75 13.57
CA ALA A 117 -23.32 3.64 12.42
C ALA A 117 -23.54 2.85 11.12
N SER A 118 -24.22 3.46 10.14
CA SER A 118 -24.28 3.00 8.74
C SER A 118 -22.93 3.07 8.02
N ILE A 119 -21.87 3.42 8.74
CA ILE A 119 -20.50 3.59 8.27
C ILE A 119 -19.70 2.33 8.58
N THR A 120 -18.90 1.87 7.62
CA THR A 120 -17.89 0.84 7.83
C THR A 120 -16.53 1.36 7.41
N GLY A 121 -15.45 0.73 7.85
CA GLY A 121 -14.11 1.23 7.58
C GLY A 121 -13.02 0.36 8.15
N CYS A 122 -11.78 0.81 7.97
CA CYS A 122 -10.61 0.18 8.56
C CYS A 122 -9.47 1.19 8.67
N ILE A 123 -8.49 0.86 9.53
CA ILE A 123 -7.18 1.49 9.44
C ILE A 123 -6.53 1.03 8.14
N ASP A 124 -5.91 1.95 7.41
CA ASP A 124 -5.19 1.63 6.19
C ASP A 124 -3.82 1.01 6.53
N THR A 125 -3.66 -0.28 6.23
CA THR A 125 -2.47 -1.06 6.58
C THR A 125 -1.39 -1.03 5.50
N ARG A 126 -1.56 -0.25 4.43
CA ARG A 126 -0.63 -0.26 3.28
C ARG A 126 0.70 0.44 3.58
N ALA A 127 0.71 1.39 4.51
CA ALA A 127 1.94 1.91 5.10
C ALA A 127 1.74 2.24 6.58
N PRO A 128 2.81 2.26 7.39
CA PRO A 128 2.74 2.71 8.77
C PRO A 128 2.28 4.17 8.82
N GLY A 129 1.31 4.48 9.67
CA GLY A 129 0.76 5.83 9.84
C GLY A 129 -0.11 6.32 8.68
N PHE A 130 -0.50 5.47 7.71
CA PHE A 130 -1.07 5.99 6.45
C PHE A 130 -2.42 6.67 6.63
N GLY A 131 -3.24 6.20 7.57
CA GLY A 131 -4.55 6.76 7.88
C GLY A 131 -5.62 5.70 8.04
N SER A 132 -6.85 6.06 7.70
CA SER A 132 -8.05 5.23 7.77
C SER A 132 -8.86 5.35 6.48
N ARG A 133 -9.57 4.27 6.15
CA ARG A 133 -10.58 4.20 5.10
C ARG A 133 -11.96 4.16 5.71
N LEU A 134 -12.88 4.90 5.12
CA LEU A 134 -14.26 5.09 5.55
C LEU A 134 -15.20 4.86 4.36
N ILE A 135 -16.29 4.16 4.60
CA ILE A 135 -17.34 3.89 3.61
C ILE A 135 -18.65 4.39 4.20
N THR A 136 -19.26 5.39 3.56
CA THR A 136 -20.51 6.02 4.01
C THR A 136 -21.67 5.72 3.05
N PRO A 137 -22.93 5.72 3.53
CA PRO A 137 -24.10 5.60 2.68
C PRO A 137 -24.36 6.87 1.87
N GLY A 138 -24.93 6.71 0.67
CA GLY A 138 -25.31 7.86 -0.15
C GLY A 138 -24.12 8.55 -0.82
N SER A 139 -24.40 9.74 -1.34
CA SER A 139 -23.43 10.65 -1.98
C SER A 139 -23.17 11.90 -1.14
N GLU A 140 -23.58 11.89 0.12
CA GLU A 140 -23.41 13.02 1.03
C GLU A 140 -21.96 13.12 1.52
N ASP A 141 -21.58 14.31 1.97
CA ASP A 141 -20.25 14.54 2.55
C ASP A 141 -20.05 13.66 3.80
N LEU A 142 -18.80 13.28 4.07
CA LEU A 142 -18.44 12.51 5.26
C LEU A 142 -18.98 13.17 6.56
N ARG A 143 -18.98 14.50 6.65
CA ARG A 143 -19.45 15.24 7.84
C ARG A 143 -20.96 15.14 8.05
N ALA A 144 -21.74 14.81 7.02
CA ALA A 144 -23.17 14.54 7.18
C ALA A 144 -23.42 13.29 8.04
N HIS A 145 -22.49 12.34 8.01
CA HIS A 145 -22.61 11.08 8.75
C HIS A 145 -21.83 11.08 10.08
N LEU A 146 -20.87 11.99 10.25
CA LEU A 146 -20.03 12.13 11.43
C LEU A 146 -20.03 13.61 11.89
N PRO A 147 -21.13 14.07 12.51
CA PRO A 147 -21.31 15.48 12.86
C PRO A 147 -20.50 15.93 14.08
N ASP A 148 -19.93 14.97 14.83
CA ASP A 148 -19.06 15.27 15.97
C ASP A 148 -17.66 15.66 15.45
N GLU A 149 -17.34 16.96 15.53
CA GLU A 149 -16.03 17.51 15.12
C GLU A 149 -14.86 16.83 15.84
N ALA A 150 -15.08 16.25 17.04
CA ALA A 150 -14.05 15.50 17.74
C ALA A 150 -13.67 14.18 17.05
N GLN A 151 -14.55 13.66 16.17
CA GLN A 151 -14.34 12.40 15.44
C GLN A 151 -13.67 12.61 14.08
N ILE A 152 -13.84 13.78 13.47
CA ILE A 152 -13.15 14.19 12.24
C ILE A 152 -12.59 15.60 12.42
N ALA A 153 -11.40 15.68 13.01
CA ALA A 153 -10.60 16.90 12.96
C ALA A 153 -9.85 16.97 11.62
N GLY A 154 -10.07 18.02 10.83
CA GLY A 154 -9.31 18.24 9.60
C GLY A 154 -10.03 19.05 8.53
N SER A 155 -9.27 19.43 7.51
CA SER A 155 -9.80 20.02 6.27
C SER A 155 -9.89 18.97 5.18
N GLU A 156 -10.88 19.12 4.31
CA GLU A 156 -10.98 18.28 3.11
C GLU A 156 -9.95 18.73 2.09
N VAL A 157 -9.39 17.77 1.36
CA VAL A 157 -8.37 18.00 0.34
C VAL A 157 -8.76 17.27 -0.94
N GLU A 158 -8.28 17.80 -2.06
CA GLU A 158 -8.48 17.20 -3.38
C GLU A 158 -7.85 15.80 -3.50
N LEU A 159 -8.37 15.00 -4.44
CA LEU A 159 -7.90 13.65 -4.73
C LEU A 159 -6.41 13.60 -5.13
N ASP A 160 -5.91 14.66 -5.76
CA ASP A 160 -4.50 14.78 -6.13
C ASP A 160 -3.59 14.80 -4.90
N THR A 161 -4.01 15.45 -3.81
CA THR A 161 -3.27 15.45 -2.53
C THR A 161 -3.15 14.05 -1.95
N TYR A 162 -4.24 13.26 -2.01
CA TYR A 162 -4.22 11.85 -1.63
C TYR A 162 -3.30 11.03 -2.53
N THR A 163 -3.34 11.27 -3.84
CA THR A 163 -2.49 10.56 -4.81
C THR A 163 -1.00 10.86 -4.59
N ILE A 164 -0.66 12.13 -4.37
CA ILE A 164 0.69 12.55 -3.99
C ILE A 164 1.12 11.84 -2.71
N ARG A 165 0.27 11.84 -1.65
CA ARG A 165 0.58 11.15 -0.38
C ARG A 165 0.86 9.66 -0.59
N ARG A 166 0.08 8.94 -1.41
CA ARG A 166 0.32 7.54 -1.77
C ARG A 166 1.67 7.35 -2.46
N MET A 167 1.96 8.18 -3.47
CA MET A 167 3.21 8.11 -4.22
C MET A 167 4.42 8.35 -3.31
N LEU A 168 4.34 9.32 -2.39
CA LEU A 168 5.39 9.59 -1.42
C LEU A 168 5.66 8.38 -0.50
N HIS A 169 4.60 7.63 -0.14
CA HIS A 169 4.71 6.42 0.66
C HIS A 169 5.05 5.17 -0.15
N GLY A 170 5.15 5.24 -1.49
CA GLY A 170 5.41 4.06 -2.32
C GLY A 170 4.22 3.10 -2.44
N ILE A 171 2.98 3.60 -2.25
CA ILE A 171 1.75 2.79 -2.27
C ILE A 171 1.14 2.79 -3.66
N ALA A 172 1.17 1.64 -4.32
CA ALA A 172 0.43 1.40 -5.56
C ALA A 172 -1.06 1.16 -5.28
N GLU A 173 -1.93 1.71 -6.12
CA GLU A 173 -3.39 1.55 -6.07
C GLU A 173 -3.99 1.51 -7.48
N GLY A 174 -4.90 0.56 -7.71
CA GLY A 174 -5.66 0.45 -8.95
C GLY A 174 -4.84 0.01 -10.17
N GLN A 175 -5.51 -0.06 -11.33
CA GLN A 175 -4.97 -0.78 -12.50
C GLN A 175 -3.95 -0.01 -13.32
N ARG A 176 -3.83 1.31 -13.10
CA ARG A 176 -2.77 2.13 -13.67
C ARG A 176 -1.40 1.77 -13.10
N GLU A 177 -1.36 1.43 -11.81
CA GLU A 177 -0.11 1.18 -11.07
C GLU A 177 0.11 -0.34 -10.86
N ILE A 178 -0.97 -1.11 -10.73
CA ILE A 178 -0.97 -2.57 -10.57
C ILE A 178 -1.54 -3.23 -11.83
N VAL A 179 -0.65 -3.48 -12.80
CA VAL A 179 -1.01 -4.00 -14.12
C VAL A 179 -1.66 -5.38 -14.02
N ARG A 180 -2.95 -5.44 -14.37
CA ARG A 180 -3.77 -6.64 -14.38
C ARG A 180 -3.10 -7.80 -15.12
N GLU A 181 -3.18 -9.01 -14.54
CA GLU A 181 -2.66 -10.26 -15.08
C GLU A 181 -1.14 -10.31 -15.32
N SER A 182 -0.41 -9.20 -15.11
CA SER A 182 1.04 -9.13 -15.22
C SER A 182 1.72 -8.94 -13.86
N ALA A 183 1.12 -8.16 -12.97
CA ALA A 183 1.66 -7.84 -11.66
C ALA A 183 1.74 -9.07 -10.75
N LEU A 184 2.81 -9.15 -9.96
CA LEU A 184 3.04 -10.19 -8.97
C LEU A 184 2.77 -9.63 -7.57
N PRO A 185 2.02 -10.34 -6.69
CA PRO A 185 1.63 -9.85 -5.36
C PRO A 185 2.79 -9.29 -4.53
N LEU A 186 3.90 -10.03 -4.48
CA LEU A 186 5.06 -9.63 -3.68
C LEU A 186 5.88 -8.51 -4.33
N GLU A 187 5.86 -8.38 -5.66
CA GLU A 187 6.47 -7.22 -6.33
C GLU A 187 5.65 -5.94 -6.08
N CYS A 188 4.34 -6.08 -5.84
CA CYS A 188 3.44 -4.98 -5.51
C CYS A 188 3.32 -4.75 -3.98
N ASN A 189 4.22 -5.32 -3.18
CA ASN A 189 4.27 -5.08 -1.73
C ASN A 189 3.05 -5.60 -0.93
N LEU A 190 2.26 -6.54 -1.46
CA LEU A 190 1.07 -7.03 -0.74
C LEU A 190 1.43 -7.80 0.56
N ASP A 191 2.63 -8.35 0.66
CA ASP A 191 3.13 -9.03 1.87
C ASP A 191 3.32 -8.07 3.05
N MET A 192 3.88 -6.90 2.79
CA MET A 192 4.09 -5.84 3.80
C MET A 192 2.83 -5.03 4.08
N MET A 193 1.98 -4.83 3.07
CA MET A 193 0.71 -4.10 3.21
C MET A 193 -0.38 -4.90 3.95
N ARG A 194 -0.02 -6.06 4.51
CA ARG A 194 -0.93 -7.06 5.10
C ARG A 194 -2.02 -7.51 4.12
N GLY A 195 -1.75 -7.47 2.83
CA GLY A 195 -2.65 -7.88 1.75
C GLY A 195 -2.64 -9.39 1.49
N VAL A 196 -1.67 -10.15 2.02
CA VAL A 196 -1.59 -11.62 1.91
C VAL A 196 -1.48 -12.23 3.31
N ASP A 197 -2.35 -13.21 3.63
CA ASP A 197 -2.17 -14.06 4.82
C ASP A 197 -1.52 -15.38 4.38
N PHE A 198 -0.32 -15.67 4.88
CA PHE A 198 0.39 -16.92 4.58
C PHE A 198 -0.06 -18.10 5.44
N ARG A 199 -0.87 -17.87 6.47
CA ARG A 199 -1.38 -18.89 7.40
C ARG A 199 -2.82 -19.30 7.11
N LYS A 200 -3.48 -18.70 6.11
CA LYS A 200 -4.86 -19.02 5.74
C LYS A 200 -4.98 -20.26 4.85
N GLY A 201 -6.20 -20.79 4.74
CA GLY A 201 -6.52 -21.89 3.83
C GLY A 201 -6.46 -21.52 2.34
N CYS A 202 -6.63 -22.53 1.47
CA CYS A 202 -6.39 -22.42 0.03
C CYS A 202 -7.14 -21.26 -0.68
N TYR A 203 -6.42 -20.48 -1.49
CA TYR A 203 -6.97 -19.46 -2.37
C TYR A 203 -6.40 -19.52 -3.80
N VAL A 204 -7.12 -18.92 -4.76
CA VAL A 204 -6.73 -18.95 -6.19
C VAL A 204 -5.37 -18.28 -6.39
N GLY A 205 -4.45 -18.95 -7.08
CA GLY A 205 -3.12 -18.41 -7.40
C GLY A 205 -2.11 -18.42 -6.24
N GLN A 206 -2.40 -19.14 -5.15
CA GLN A 206 -1.57 -19.19 -3.95
C GLN A 206 -0.18 -19.82 -4.17
N GLU A 207 -0.07 -20.89 -4.97
CA GLU A 207 1.18 -21.64 -5.18
C GLU A 207 2.39 -20.76 -5.48
N LEU A 208 2.25 -19.84 -6.44
CA LEU A 208 3.37 -18.97 -6.83
C LEU A 208 3.74 -18.00 -5.71
N THR A 209 2.74 -17.40 -5.07
CA THR A 209 2.91 -16.43 -3.99
C THR A 209 3.61 -17.07 -2.79
N ILE A 210 3.15 -18.23 -2.36
CA ILE A 210 3.73 -18.98 -1.23
C ILE A 210 5.13 -19.48 -1.56
N ARG A 211 5.34 -20.08 -2.73
CA ARG A 211 6.68 -20.53 -3.14
C ARG A 211 7.68 -19.39 -3.10
N THR A 212 7.31 -18.23 -3.66
CA THR A 212 8.17 -17.05 -3.68
C THR A 212 8.43 -16.52 -2.27
N HIS A 213 7.44 -16.55 -1.38
CA HIS A 213 7.60 -16.13 0.01
C HIS A 213 8.54 -17.03 0.83
N HIS A 214 8.44 -18.36 0.71
CA HIS A 214 9.21 -19.29 1.55
C HIS A 214 10.59 -19.65 0.98
N THR A 215 10.70 -19.76 -0.34
CA THR A 215 11.91 -20.29 -1.00
C THR A 215 12.54 -19.30 -1.97
N GLY A 216 11.79 -18.27 -2.37
CA GLY A 216 12.24 -17.28 -3.33
C GLY A 216 12.89 -16.06 -2.69
N VAL A 217 13.41 -15.19 -3.57
CA VAL A 217 13.86 -13.85 -3.22
C VAL A 217 13.06 -12.88 -4.09
N VAL A 218 12.40 -11.91 -3.46
CA VAL A 218 11.66 -10.86 -4.16
C VAL A 218 12.68 -9.82 -4.64
N ARG A 219 13.15 -9.96 -5.88
CA ARG A 219 14.20 -9.08 -6.45
C ARG A 219 13.68 -7.75 -7.00
N LYS A 220 12.37 -7.65 -7.22
CA LYS A 220 11.69 -6.48 -7.77
C LYS A 220 10.59 -6.04 -6.83
N ARG A 221 10.48 -4.75 -6.56
CA ARG A 221 9.38 -4.16 -5.79
C ARG A 221 8.98 -2.81 -6.38
N ILE A 222 7.72 -2.45 -6.21
CA ILE A 222 7.26 -1.09 -6.44
C ILE A 222 7.91 -0.19 -5.38
N LEU A 223 8.62 0.85 -5.84
CA LEU A 223 9.27 1.86 -5.02
C LEU A 223 8.76 3.25 -5.43
N PRO A 224 8.72 4.20 -4.48
CA PRO A 224 8.63 5.62 -4.84
C PRO A 224 9.86 6.04 -5.63
N VAL A 225 9.66 6.90 -6.61
CA VAL A 225 10.74 7.47 -7.43
C VAL A 225 10.66 8.99 -7.47
N GLN A 226 11.84 9.61 -7.51
CA GLN A 226 12.04 11.04 -7.73
C GLN A 226 12.51 11.26 -9.17
N LEU A 227 11.78 12.08 -9.92
CA LEU A 227 12.15 12.55 -11.25
C LEU A 227 12.91 13.87 -11.14
N TYR A 228 13.94 14.04 -11.97
CA TYR A 228 14.79 15.23 -11.97
C TYR A 228 15.50 15.41 -13.32
N ASN A 229 15.95 16.65 -13.59
CA ASN A 229 16.79 16.94 -14.75
C ASN A 229 18.24 17.17 -14.30
N ASP A 230 18.43 18.03 -13.30
CA ASP A 230 19.74 18.36 -12.76
C ASP A 230 19.96 17.69 -11.40
N ALA A 231 21.19 17.30 -11.11
CA ALA A 231 21.53 16.61 -9.86
C ALA A 231 21.25 17.48 -8.61
N GLN A 232 21.14 18.81 -8.78
CA GLN A 232 20.80 19.76 -7.72
C GLN A 232 19.32 19.70 -7.32
N ASP A 233 18.43 19.20 -8.20
CA ASP A 233 16.99 19.02 -7.91
C ASP A 233 16.75 17.87 -6.93
N VAL A 234 17.68 16.91 -6.90
CA VAL A 234 17.71 15.83 -5.91
C VAL A 234 18.50 16.35 -4.71
N ALA A 235 17.95 17.33 -3.99
CA ALA A 235 18.54 17.78 -2.74
C ALA A 235 18.89 16.57 -1.85
N ALA A 236 20.08 16.62 -1.26
CA ALA A 236 20.78 15.52 -0.63
C ALA A 236 19.92 14.65 0.31
N THR A 237 20.11 13.33 0.20
CA THR A 237 19.89 12.36 1.30
C THR A 237 18.54 12.41 2.04
N THR A 238 17.42 12.67 1.37
CA THR A 238 16.12 12.42 1.98
C THR A 238 15.72 10.95 1.80
N ASP A 239 15.35 10.31 2.90
CA ASP A 239 14.85 8.92 2.94
C ASP A 239 13.46 8.75 2.31
N MET A 240 12.86 9.86 1.85
CA MET A 240 11.54 9.93 1.20
C MET A 240 11.61 10.88 -0.01
N PRO A 241 10.85 10.62 -1.09
CA PRO A 241 10.67 11.58 -2.19
C PRO A 241 10.08 12.91 -1.67
N VAL A 242 10.31 13.99 -2.41
CA VAL A 242 9.77 15.31 -2.08
C VAL A 242 8.98 15.83 -3.27
N TYR A 243 7.68 16.06 -3.06
CA TYR A 243 6.83 16.67 -4.07
C TYR A 243 7.10 18.17 -4.16
N ASN A 244 7.34 18.67 -5.38
CA ASN A 244 7.49 20.09 -5.64
C ASN A 244 6.38 20.55 -6.60
N PRO A 245 5.39 21.36 -6.14
CA PRO A 245 4.32 21.86 -7.00
C PRO A 245 4.83 22.67 -8.21
N SER A 246 5.98 23.33 -8.08
CA SER A 246 6.60 24.13 -9.14
C SER A 246 7.32 23.28 -10.20
N SER A 247 7.46 21.97 -9.96
CA SER A 247 8.07 21.03 -10.91
C SER A 247 7.11 20.54 -12.00
N SER A 248 5.94 21.17 -12.14
CA SER A 248 4.93 20.87 -13.16
C SER A 248 5.43 21.01 -14.61
N THR A 249 6.61 21.61 -14.82
CA THR A 249 7.30 21.70 -16.10
C THR A 249 8.07 20.42 -16.47
N LEU A 250 8.27 19.49 -15.54
CA LEU A 250 8.92 18.21 -15.84
C LEU A 250 7.93 17.29 -16.59
N PRO A 251 8.30 16.81 -17.78
CA PRO A 251 7.46 15.87 -18.51
C PRO A 251 7.39 14.52 -17.78
N VAL A 252 6.18 14.08 -17.45
CA VAL A 252 5.95 12.79 -16.80
C VAL A 252 6.06 11.66 -17.84
N PRO A 253 6.92 10.66 -17.64
CA PRO A 253 7.06 9.55 -18.59
C PRO A 253 5.79 8.70 -18.74
N PRO A 254 5.58 8.07 -19.90
CA PRO A 254 4.44 7.18 -20.08
C PRO A 254 4.58 5.93 -19.19
N SER A 255 3.45 5.41 -18.73
CA SER A 255 3.39 4.17 -17.95
C SER A 255 3.98 3.00 -18.74
N GLY A 256 4.77 2.16 -18.08
CA GLY A 256 5.46 1.03 -18.68
C GLY A 256 6.85 1.33 -19.25
N SER A 257 7.27 2.61 -19.24
CA SER A 257 8.61 3.04 -19.69
C SER A 257 9.73 2.29 -18.99
N ASN A 258 10.74 1.85 -19.74
CA ASN A 258 11.88 1.13 -19.18
C ASN A 258 12.86 2.10 -18.53
N ILE A 259 13.27 1.79 -17.30
CA ILE A 259 14.33 2.51 -16.60
C ILE A 259 15.67 1.92 -17.03
N SER A 260 16.55 2.75 -17.59
CA SER A 260 17.88 2.35 -18.06
C SER A 260 18.97 3.12 -17.32
N ARG A 261 20.16 2.53 -17.23
CA ARG A 261 21.32 3.19 -16.61
C ARG A 261 21.94 4.20 -17.57
N VAL A 262 22.22 5.41 -17.10
CA VAL A 262 22.92 6.45 -17.87
C VAL A 262 24.35 5.99 -18.18
N GLY A 263 24.79 6.14 -19.44
CA GLY A 263 26.13 5.74 -19.89
C GLY A 263 26.40 4.22 -19.88
N GLY A 264 25.41 3.40 -19.51
CA GLY A 264 25.53 1.95 -19.55
C GLY A 264 25.39 1.40 -20.97
N ARG A 265 26.09 0.29 -21.27
CA ARG A 265 25.79 -0.50 -22.48
C ARG A 265 24.31 -0.93 -22.44
N LYS A 266 23.70 -1.09 -23.61
CA LYS A 266 22.32 -1.58 -23.76
C LYS A 266 22.19 -2.92 -23.05
N GLY A 267 21.69 -2.86 -21.82
CA GLY A 267 21.69 -3.96 -20.87
C GLY A 267 20.30 -4.23 -20.34
N ARG A 268 20.23 -5.07 -19.31
CA ARG A 268 18.97 -5.43 -18.67
C ARG A 268 18.36 -4.20 -17.99
N SER A 269 17.13 -3.81 -18.36
CA SER A 269 16.40 -2.69 -17.75
C SER A 269 16.38 -2.76 -16.21
N ALA A 270 16.64 -1.65 -15.51
CA ALA A 270 16.69 -1.57 -14.06
C ALA A 270 15.28 -1.64 -13.41
N GLY A 271 14.24 -1.28 -14.17
CA GLY A 271 12.86 -1.27 -13.69
C GLY A 271 11.90 -0.79 -14.76
N LYS A 272 10.62 -0.68 -14.39
CA LYS A 272 9.59 -0.08 -15.23
C LYS A 272 8.87 1.01 -14.47
N PHE A 273 8.73 2.18 -15.07
CA PHE A 273 7.91 3.27 -14.55
C PHE A 273 6.43 2.88 -14.63
N LEU A 274 5.66 3.22 -13.60
CA LEU A 274 4.23 2.87 -13.52
C LEU A 274 3.33 4.09 -13.69
N GLY A 275 3.75 5.24 -13.16
CA GLY A 275 3.02 6.51 -13.23
C GLY A 275 3.58 7.51 -12.24
N GLY A 276 3.23 8.79 -12.40
CA GLY A 276 3.72 9.86 -11.54
C GLY A 276 2.91 11.15 -11.67
N ILE A 277 3.16 12.08 -10.76
CA ILE A 277 2.61 13.43 -10.74
C ILE A 277 3.77 14.40 -10.49
N GLY A 278 3.97 15.36 -11.39
CA GLY A 278 5.09 16.30 -11.33
C GLY A 278 6.44 15.58 -11.24
N ASN A 279 7.23 15.87 -10.21
CA ASN A 279 8.54 15.29 -9.96
C ASN A 279 8.53 13.95 -9.20
N ILE A 280 7.39 13.35 -8.88
CA ILE A 280 7.34 12.08 -8.13
C ILE A 280 6.58 11.00 -8.90
N GLY A 281 6.80 9.74 -8.55
CA GLY A 281 6.01 8.64 -9.08
C GLY A 281 6.29 7.30 -8.43
N LEU A 282 5.82 6.24 -9.09
CA LEU A 282 6.05 4.86 -8.71
C LEU A 282 6.73 4.10 -9.86
N ALA A 283 7.63 3.18 -9.50
CA ALA A 283 8.25 2.28 -10.46
C ALA A 283 8.47 0.90 -9.86
N ASN A 284 8.31 -0.14 -10.68
CA ASN A 284 8.71 -1.50 -10.32
C ASN A 284 10.22 -1.65 -10.54
N CYS A 285 10.98 -1.50 -9.47
CA CYS A 285 12.44 -1.40 -9.46
C CYS A 285 13.09 -2.72 -9.08
N ARG A 286 14.24 -3.03 -9.69
CA ARG A 286 15.13 -4.07 -9.16
C ARG A 286 15.94 -3.53 -7.99
N LEU A 287 15.76 -4.16 -6.85
CA LEU A 287 16.34 -3.72 -5.58
C LEU A 287 17.86 -3.64 -5.67
N GLU A 288 18.55 -4.74 -6.00
CA GLU A 288 20.02 -4.79 -6.05
C GLU A 288 20.67 -3.92 -7.17
N MET A 289 19.86 -3.36 -8.08
CA MET A 289 20.37 -2.45 -9.12
C MET A 289 20.16 -0.97 -8.74
N MET A 290 19.00 -0.64 -8.17
CA MET A 290 18.60 0.75 -7.92
C MET A 290 18.71 1.18 -6.47
N THR A 291 18.93 0.26 -5.53
CA THR A 291 19.03 0.55 -4.10
C THR A 291 20.22 -0.18 -3.48
N ASP A 292 20.61 0.24 -2.28
CA ASP A 292 21.72 -0.34 -1.49
C ASP A 292 21.39 -1.71 -0.86
N ILE A 293 20.27 -2.33 -1.24
CA ILE A 293 19.83 -3.61 -0.70
C ILE A 293 20.61 -4.74 -1.37
N ASN A 294 21.17 -5.62 -0.55
CA ASN A 294 21.76 -6.87 -1.01
C ASN A 294 20.87 -8.05 -0.54
N LEU A 295 20.29 -8.78 -1.48
CA LEU A 295 19.38 -9.90 -1.19
C LEU A 295 20.05 -11.25 -1.35
N THR A 296 20.95 -11.37 -2.31
CA THR A 296 21.51 -12.65 -2.77
C THR A 296 22.88 -12.96 -2.20
N GLY A 297 23.54 -12.00 -1.53
CA GLY A 297 24.86 -12.18 -0.94
C GLY A 297 25.99 -12.11 -1.97
N ASP A 298 25.69 -12.36 -3.24
CA ASP A 298 26.52 -11.97 -4.38
C ASP A 298 26.56 -10.44 -4.43
N GLY A 299 27.75 -9.83 -4.51
CA GLY A 299 27.96 -8.38 -4.35
C GLY A 299 26.94 -7.50 -5.09
N THR A 300 26.55 -6.38 -4.47
CA THR A 300 25.51 -5.49 -5.01
C THR A 300 25.92 -4.87 -6.35
N GLN A 301 24.98 -4.79 -7.30
CA GLN A 301 25.17 -4.06 -8.56
C GLN A 301 24.96 -2.55 -8.40
N TYR A 302 24.50 -2.15 -7.21
CA TYR A 302 24.28 -0.77 -6.85
C TYR A 302 25.60 -0.02 -6.68
N ASN A 303 25.64 1.18 -7.23
CA ASN A 303 26.68 2.16 -6.98
C ASN A 303 25.96 3.51 -6.86
N PRO A 304 26.22 4.30 -5.81
CA PRO A 304 25.61 5.62 -5.63
C PRO A 304 25.85 6.57 -6.80
N GLU A 305 26.94 6.39 -7.55
CA GLU A 305 27.28 7.20 -8.73
C GLU A 305 26.48 6.81 -9.98
N HIS A 306 25.74 5.69 -9.95
CA HIS A 306 24.94 5.27 -11.10
C HIS A 306 23.64 6.07 -11.16
N GLU A 307 23.49 6.86 -12.23
CA GLU A 307 22.24 7.50 -12.57
C GLU A 307 21.37 6.62 -13.46
N PHE A 308 20.06 6.79 -13.36
CA PHE A 308 19.08 6.12 -14.20
C PHE A 308 18.24 7.14 -14.95
N LYS A 309 17.78 6.76 -16.14
CA LYS A 309 16.97 7.59 -17.02
C LYS A 309 15.80 6.84 -17.64
N LEU A 310 14.80 7.63 -17.99
CA LEU A 310 13.60 7.26 -18.73
C LEU A 310 13.60 8.04 -20.04
N SER A 311 13.21 7.37 -21.12
CA SER A 311 12.95 8.03 -22.40
C SER A 311 11.48 8.40 -22.49
N LEU A 312 11.20 9.62 -22.91
CA LEU A 312 9.87 10.12 -23.22
C LEU A 312 9.52 9.76 -24.66
N ASP A 313 8.23 9.66 -24.95
CA ASP A 313 7.79 9.47 -26.34
C ASP A 313 8.20 10.68 -27.16
N ALA A 314 8.82 10.43 -28.31
CA ALA A 314 9.19 11.48 -29.25
C ALA A 314 7.90 12.03 -29.89
N VAL A 315 7.73 13.35 -29.86
CA VAL A 315 6.79 14.02 -30.78
C VAL A 315 7.39 13.93 -32.18
N GLU A 316 6.56 13.63 -33.20
CA GLU A 316 7.02 13.43 -34.59
C GLU A 316 7.97 14.57 -35.03
N GLY A 317 9.25 14.24 -35.22
CA GLY A 317 10.28 15.18 -35.69
C GLY A 317 11.31 15.64 -34.65
N GLU A 318 11.14 15.32 -33.36
CA GLU A 318 12.10 15.68 -32.29
C GLU A 318 12.76 14.44 -31.64
N SER A 319 13.97 14.62 -31.11
CA SER A 319 14.65 13.57 -30.33
C SER A 319 13.88 13.30 -29.04
N ALA A 320 13.72 12.02 -28.68
CA ALA A 320 13.09 11.61 -27.43
C ALA A 320 13.74 12.32 -26.23
N ALA A 321 12.97 13.16 -25.52
CA ALA A 321 13.43 13.81 -24.31
C ALA A 321 13.77 12.75 -23.25
N GLU A 322 14.75 13.03 -22.39
CA GLU A 322 15.17 12.12 -21.32
C GLU A 322 14.96 12.80 -19.98
N VAL A 323 14.45 12.05 -19.01
CA VAL A 323 14.33 12.50 -17.62
C VAL A 323 15.08 11.51 -16.73
N LYS A 324 15.82 12.02 -15.75
CA LYS A 324 16.51 11.16 -14.79
C LYS A 324 15.56 10.73 -13.68
N VAL A 325 15.84 9.57 -13.11
CA VAL A 325 14.99 8.96 -12.09
C VAL A 325 15.84 8.32 -11.00
N LYS A 326 15.46 8.56 -9.76
CA LYS A 326 16.06 7.93 -8.58
C LYS A 326 15.00 7.16 -7.82
N ALA A 327 15.25 5.87 -7.60
CA ALA A 327 14.41 5.10 -6.70
C ALA A 327 14.77 5.41 -5.25
N ILE A 328 13.76 5.63 -4.43
CA ILE A 328 13.91 5.88 -3.00
C ILE A 328 13.35 4.67 -2.26
N LEU A 329 14.06 4.24 -1.23
CA LEU A 329 13.65 3.13 -0.39
C LEU A 329 13.24 3.67 0.98
N PRO A 330 11.93 3.85 1.25
CA PRO A 330 11.46 4.30 2.54
C PRO A 330 12.05 3.47 3.69
N PRO A 331 12.37 4.06 4.85
CA PRO A 331 12.95 3.33 5.98
C PRO A 331 12.12 2.13 6.40
N TRP A 332 10.79 2.28 6.34
CA TRP A 332 9.84 1.21 6.67
C TRP A 332 9.87 0.03 5.71
N LEU A 333 10.08 0.33 4.44
CA LEU A 333 10.20 -0.68 3.41
C LEU A 333 11.55 -1.40 3.53
N LYS A 334 12.61 -0.64 3.79
CA LYS A 334 13.97 -1.16 4.03
C LYS A 334 14.01 -2.11 5.21
N GLU A 335 13.42 -1.72 6.33
CA GLU A 335 13.35 -2.55 7.54
C GLU A 335 12.61 -3.86 7.28
N TYR A 336 11.45 -3.79 6.61
CA TYR A 336 10.69 -5.00 6.25
C TYR A 336 11.48 -5.93 5.33
N ILE A 337 12.16 -5.41 4.31
CA ILE A 337 12.93 -6.24 3.37
C ILE A 337 14.10 -6.93 4.07
N LEU A 338 14.80 -6.23 4.98
CA LEU A 338 15.98 -6.76 5.67
C LEU A 338 15.65 -7.69 6.85
N PHE A 339 14.56 -7.42 7.57
CA PHE A 339 14.24 -8.09 8.83
C PHE A 339 12.88 -8.80 8.85
N GLY A 340 11.92 -8.35 8.02
CA GLY A 340 10.56 -8.87 7.93
C GLY A 340 10.39 -10.12 7.06
N GLY A 341 11.39 -10.48 6.25
CA GLY A 341 11.43 -11.77 5.56
C GLY A 341 11.64 -12.92 6.55
N VAL A 342 11.01 -14.07 6.30
CA VAL A 342 11.00 -15.32 7.12
C VAL A 342 12.39 -15.74 7.66
N ARG A 343 13.48 -15.24 7.10
CA ARG A 343 14.85 -15.56 7.52
C ARG A 343 15.29 -15.00 8.89
N LYS A 344 14.60 -14.03 9.51
CA LYS A 344 15.08 -13.43 10.78
C LYS A 344 14.03 -13.11 11.86
N SER A 345 12.74 -13.25 11.59
CA SER A 345 11.70 -12.69 12.49
C SER A 345 11.61 -13.36 13.86
N ALA A 346 12.10 -14.58 14.04
CA ALA A 346 11.90 -15.32 15.29
C ALA A 346 12.87 -14.95 16.43
N SER A 347 14.07 -14.41 16.16
CA SER A 347 15.08 -14.19 17.21
C SER A 347 15.44 -12.72 17.47
N VAL A 348 15.10 -11.82 16.55
CA VAL A 348 15.51 -10.40 16.63
C VAL A 348 14.36 -9.50 17.12
N ALA A 349 13.10 -9.87 16.83
CA ALA A 349 11.93 -9.13 17.31
C ALA A 349 11.82 -9.21 18.84
N ASP A 350 11.93 -10.42 19.40
CA ASP A 350 11.88 -10.68 20.86
C ASP A 350 12.94 -9.86 21.62
N ASN A 351 14.19 -9.88 21.14
CA ASN A 351 15.29 -9.19 21.82
C ASN A 351 15.23 -7.65 21.74
N ARG A 352 14.69 -7.08 20.65
CA ARG A 352 14.58 -5.61 20.51
C ARG A 352 13.37 -5.06 21.23
N GLU A 353 12.29 -5.82 21.28
CA GLU A 353 11.06 -5.46 21.98
C GLU A 353 11.27 -5.56 23.49
N ASP A 354 11.95 -6.60 23.97
CA ASP A 354 12.40 -6.72 25.36
C ASP A 354 13.32 -5.57 25.80
N GLN A 355 14.22 -5.14 24.92
CA GLN A 355 15.12 -4.03 25.23
C GLN A 355 14.38 -2.69 25.30
N ARG A 356 13.45 -2.43 24.37
CA ARG A 356 12.62 -1.21 24.39
C ARG A 356 11.68 -1.16 25.59
N ILE A 357 11.12 -2.30 26.01
CA ILE A 357 10.27 -2.39 27.19
C ILE A 357 11.10 -2.11 28.46
N LYS A 358 12.32 -2.63 28.55
CA LYS A 358 13.24 -2.34 29.66
C LYS A 358 13.62 -0.87 29.74
N ASP A 359 13.93 -0.24 28.59
CA ASP A 359 14.30 1.17 28.56
C ASP A 359 13.13 2.08 28.97
N PHE A 360 11.90 1.74 28.55
CA PHE A 360 10.69 2.47 28.93
C PHE A 360 10.32 2.29 30.42
N LEU A 361 10.46 1.07 30.96
CA LEU A 361 10.26 0.83 32.39
C LEU A 361 11.29 1.58 33.25
N GLY A 362 12.55 1.64 32.81
CA GLY A 362 13.58 2.42 33.51
C GLY A 362 13.30 3.93 33.53
N GLN A 363 12.70 4.48 32.47
CA GLN A 363 12.27 5.88 32.44
C GLN A 363 11.12 6.15 33.43
N LEU A 364 10.11 5.28 33.45
CA LEU A 364 8.99 5.39 34.39
C LEU A 364 9.42 5.25 35.86
N GLU A 365 10.35 4.32 36.15
CA GLU A 365 10.91 4.18 37.50
C GLU A 365 11.71 5.42 37.92
N GLY A 366 12.42 6.06 36.99
CA GLY A 366 13.13 7.33 37.22
C GLY A 366 12.19 8.49 37.53
N GLU A 367 11.09 8.62 36.78
CA GLU A 367 10.08 9.66 36.99
C GLU A 367 9.34 9.49 38.34
N VAL A 368 9.00 8.25 38.71
CA VAL A 368 8.36 7.94 40.01
C VAL A 368 9.33 8.15 41.19
N ALA A 369 10.63 7.94 40.99
CA ALA A 369 11.63 8.22 42.02
C ALA A 369 11.84 9.74 42.21
N GLN A 370 11.76 10.53 41.15
CA GLN A 370 11.80 11.99 41.24
C GLN A 370 10.55 12.56 41.93
N SER A 371 9.35 12.04 41.62
CA SER A 371 8.10 12.50 42.24
C SER A 371 7.92 12.12 43.71
N ARG A 372 8.82 11.29 44.28
CA ARG A 372 8.82 10.91 45.70
C ARG A 372 9.83 11.69 46.55
N ASN A 373 10.76 12.40 45.90
CA ASN A 373 11.78 13.23 46.55
C ASN A 373 11.44 14.74 46.53
N GLU A 374 10.35 15.11 45.86
CA GLU A 374 9.65 16.40 46.01
C GLU A 374 8.47 16.24 46.98
#